data_AF-A6MJU8-F1
#
_entry.id   AF-A6MJU8-F1
#
_cell.length_a   1.000
_cell.length_b   1.000
_cell.length_c   1.000
_cell.angle_alpha   90.00
_cell.angle_beta   90.00
_cell.angle_gamma   90.00
#
_symmetry.space_group_name_H-M   'P 1'
#
loop_
_entity.id
_entity.type
_entity.pdbx_description
1 polymer ?
#
loop_
_entity_poly.entity_id
_entity_poly.type
_entity_poly.pdbx_seq_one_letter_code
_entity_poly.pdbx_strand_id
1 'polypeptide(L)'
;TLVLELTGVLLHPEWSLATGWRFKKRPGIETLFQQLAPLYEIVIFTSETGMTAFPLIDSVDPHGFISYRLFRDATRYMDGHHVKDISCLNRDPARVVVVDCKKEAFRLQPYNGVALRPWDGNSDDRVLLDLSAFLKTIALNGVEDVRTVLEHYALEDDPLAAFKQRQSRLEQEEQQRLAELSKSNKQNLFFSSLTSRLWPRSKQP
;
A
#
# COMPACT_ATOMS: atom_id res chain seq x y z
N THR A 1 -12.56 1.67 0.04
CA THR A 1 -12.53 0.86 -1.20
C THR A 1 -11.19 1.04 -1.88
N LEU A 2 -10.60 -0.05 -2.36
CA LEU A 2 -9.34 -0.05 -3.10
C LEU A 2 -9.61 -0.48 -4.55
N VAL A 3 -9.31 0.39 -5.49
CA VAL A 3 -9.45 0.14 -6.92
C VAL A 3 -8.08 -0.16 -7.51
N LEU A 4 -7.90 -1.31 -8.16
CA LEU A 4 -6.63 -1.73 -8.74
C LEU A 4 -6.77 -1.93 -10.26
N GLU A 5 -5.82 -1.41 -11.03
CA GLU A 5 -5.58 -1.85 -12.40
C GLU A 5 -5.01 -3.28 -12.42
N LEU A 6 -5.35 -4.04 -13.47
CA LEU A 6 -4.86 -5.39 -13.69
C LEU A 6 -3.51 -5.35 -14.42
N THR A 7 -3.47 -4.76 -15.60
CA THR A 7 -2.30 -4.81 -16.49
C THR A 7 -1.27 -3.74 -16.13
N GLY A 8 0.00 -4.13 -15.98
CA GLY A 8 1.10 -3.25 -15.57
C GLY A 8 1.16 -2.97 -14.06
N VAL A 9 0.11 -3.30 -13.30
CA VAL A 9 0.11 -3.25 -11.83
C VAL A 9 0.21 -4.65 -11.22
N LEU A 10 -0.71 -5.55 -11.59
CA LEU A 10 -0.80 -6.92 -11.03
C LEU A 10 -0.24 -7.98 -11.97
N LEU A 11 -0.44 -7.80 -13.27
CA LEU A 11 -0.04 -8.74 -14.32
C LEU A 11 0.79 -8.04 -15.40
N HIS A 12 1.71 -8.78 -16.01
CA HIS A 12 2.46 -8.32 -17.18
C HIS A 12 2.23 -9.28 -18.37
N PRO A 13 1.79 -8.78 -19.53
CA PRO A 13 1.64 -9.60 -20.73
C PRO A 13 3.01 -9.87 -21.35
N GLU A 14 3.31 -11.13 -21.62
CA GLU A 14 4.53 -11.57 -22.28
C GLU A 14 4.15 -12.36 -23.54
N TRP A 15 4.87 -12.15 -24.63
CA TRP A 15 4.68 -12.91 -25.85
C TRP A 15 5.96 -13.62 -26.26
N SER A 16 5.83 -14.90 -26.63
CA SER A 16 6.91 -15.66 -27.26
C SER A 16 6.39 -16.48 -28.44
N LEU A 17 7.27 -16.80 -29.40
CA LEU A 17 6.93 -17.69 -30.51
C LEU A 17 6.49 -19.09 -30.06
N ALA A 18 7.07 -19.59 -28.95
CA ALA A 18 6.79 -20.94 -28.47
C ALA A 18 5.45 -21.04 -27.73
N THR A 19 5.02 -19.97 -27.07
CA THR A 19 3.90 -20.02 -26.11
C THR A 19 2.75 -19.08 -26.46
N GLY A 20 2.94 -18.20 -27.44
CA GLY A 20 2.04 -17.09 -27.69
C GLY A 20 1.98 -16.12 -26.51
N TRP A 21 0.82 -15.49 -26.33
CA TRP A 21 0.52 -14.59 -25.22
C TRP A 21 0.39 -15.35 -23.90
N ARG A 22 1.11 -14.89 -22.90
CA ARG A 22 1.02 -15.31 -21.50
C ARG A 22 0.98 -14.09 -20.59
N PHE A 23 0.54 -14.30 -19.36
CA PHE A 23 0.53 -13.26 -18.35
C PHE A 23 1.36 -13.73 -17.16
N LYS A 24 2.37 -12.95 -16.80
CA LYS A 24 3.16 -13.17 -15.61
C LYS A 24 2.47 -12.52 -14.42
N LYS A 25 2.47 -13.20 -13.27
CA LYS A 25 1.97 -12.66 -12.00
C LYS A 25 3.05 -11.83 -11.33
N ARG A 26 2.71 -10.62 -10.87
CA ARG A 26 3.67 -9.77 -10.14
C ARG A 26 3.98 -10.38 -8.77
N PRO A 27 5.26 -10.49 -8.38
CA PRO A 27 5.63 -10.99 -7.07
C PRO A 27 4.93 -10.23 -5.93
N GLY A 28 4.41 -10.98 -4.94
CA GLY A 28 3.75 -10.42 -3.77
C GLY A 28 2.25 -10.14 -3.92
N ILE A 29 1.64 -10.52 -5.05
CA ILE A 29 0.20 -10.33 -5.27
C ILE A 29 -0.67 -11.08 -4.26
N GLU A 30 -0.29 -12.30 -3.88
CA GLU A 30 -1.02 -13.09 -2.88
C GLU A 30 -0.95 -12.42 -1.50
N THR A 31 0.23 -11.93 -1.12
CA THR A 31 0.43 -11.21 0.14
C THR A 31 -0.39 -9.91 0.18
N LEU A 32 -0.45 -9.19 -0.94
CA LEU A 32 -1.25 -7.98 -1.05
C LEU A 32 -2.72 -8.26 -0.77
N PHE A 33 -3.31 -9.27 -1.42
CA PHE A 33 -4.71 -9.60 -1.18
C PHE A 33 -4.98 -10.11 0.23
N GLN A 34 -4.13 -11.00 0.76
CA GLN A 34 -4.28 -11.50 2.13
C GLN A 34 -4.23 -10.38 3.19
N GLN A 35 -3.37 -9.38 2.99
CA GLN A 35 -3.22 -8.28 3.93
C GLN A 35 -4.30 -7.20 3.79
N LEU A 36 -4.76 -6.94 2.57
CA LEU A 36 -5.66 -5.82 2.29
C LEU A 36 -7.13 -6.21 2.25
N ALA A 37 -7.48 -7.46 1.89
CA ALA A 37 -8.88 -7.89 1.81
C ALA A 37 -9.67 -7.71 3.13
N PRO A 38 -9.09 -7.91 4.33
CA PRO A 38 -9.80 -7.61 5.58
C PRO A 38 -10.03 -6.12 5.85
N LEU A 39 -9.27 -5.24 5.19
CA LEU A 39 -9.24 -3.79 5.45
C LEU A 39 -9.96 -2.99 4.35
N TYR A 40 -9.99 -3.52 3.13
CA TYR A 40 -10.50 -2.88 1.95
C TYR A 40 -11.47 -3.79 1.20
N GLU A 41 -12.55 -3.21 0.73
CA GLU A 41 -13.28 -3.72 -0.43
C GLU A 41 -12.40 -3.56 -1.67
N ILE A 42 -11.94 -4.68 -2.24
CA ILE A 42 -11.04 -4.70 -3.41
C ILE A 42 -11.87 -4.76 -4.69
N VAL A 43 -11.63 -3.80 -5.58
CA VAL A 43 -12.27 -3.70 -6.89
C VAL A 43 -11.19 -3.74 -7.96
N ILE A 44 -11.24 -4.72 -8.85
CA ILE A 44 -10.44 -4.67 -10.08
C ILE A 44 -11.18 -3.77 -11.05
N PHE A 45 -10.56 -2.67 -11.46
CA PHE A 45 -11.09 -1.81 -12.52
C PHE A 45 -10.02 -1.69 -13.58
N THR A 46 -10.21 -2.38 -14.70
CA THR A 46 -9.20 -2.49 -15.76
C THR A 46 -9.67 -1.86 -17.07
N SER A 47 -8.72 -1.32 -17.84
CA SER A 47 -8.95 -0.92 -19.23
C SER A 47 -8.97 -2.11 -20.20
N GLU A 48 -8.79 -3.35 -19.74
CA GLU A 48 -8.92 -4.56 -20.54
C GLU A 48 -10.38 -4.98 -20.75
N THR A 49 -10.62 -5.71 -21.84
CA THR A 49 -11.96 -6.26 -22.10
C THR A 49 -12.25 -7.42 -21.15
N GLY A 50 -13.52 -7.60 -20.79
CA GLY A 50 -13.95 -8.71 -19.93
C GLY A 50 -13.54 -10.08 -20.46
N MET A 51 -13.56 -10.29 -21.78
CA MET A 51 -13.15 -11.56 -22.39
C MET A 51 -11.71 -11.96 -22.06
N THR A 52 -10.81 -10.98 -21.97
CA THR A 52 -9.39 -11.22 -21.65
C THR A 52 -9.17 -11.20 -20.14
N ALA A 53 -9.73 -10.22 -19.43
CA ALA A 53 -9.42 -9.98 -18.02
C ALA A 53 -10.11 -10.98 -17.07
N PHE A 54 -11.30 -11.47 -17.40
CA PHE A 54 -12.07 -12.35 -16.51
C PHE A 54 -11.30 -13.63 -16.12
N PRO A 55 -10.80 -14.46 -17.06
CA PRO A 55 -10.04 -15.66 -16.71
C PRO A 55 -8.72 -15.35 -15.99
N LEU A 56 -8.12 -14.17 -16.27
CA LEU A 56 -6.90 -13.75 -15.58
C LEU A 56 -7.18 -13.43 -14.11
N ILE A 57 -8.26 -12.72 -13.81
CA ILE A 57 -8.67 -12.41 -12.44
C ILE A 57 -8.93 -13.71 -11.66
N ASP A 58 -9.65 -14.68 -12.25
CA ASP A 58 -9.90 -15.98 -11.60
C ASP A 58 -8.59 -16.74 -11.31
N SER A 59 -7.59 -16.63 -12.18
CA SER A 59 -6.29 -17.28 -11.96
C SER A 59 -5.47 -16.64 -10.84
N VAL A 60 -5.67 -15.34 -10.58
CA VAL A 60 -4.90 -14.57 -9.60
C VAL A 60 -5.55 -14.62 -8.23
N ASP A 61 -6.88 -14.69 -8.16
CA ASP A 61 -7.65 -14.70 -6.93
C ASP A 61 -8.50 -15.98 -6.77
N PRO A 62 -7.87 -17.14 -6.50
CA PRO A 62 -8.60 -18.39 -6.29
C PRO A 62 -9.36 -18.43 -4.95
N HIS A 63 -9.11 -17.47 -4.04
CA HIS A 63 -9.72 -17.43 -2.70
C HIS A 63 -10.91 -16.45 -2.64
N GLY A 64 -11.16 -15.66 -3.68
CA GLY A 64 -12.30 -14.73 -3.75
C GLY A 64 -12.14 -13.48 -2.88
N PHE A 65 -10.94 -12.92 -2.80
CA PHE A 65 -10.67 -11.64 -2.13
C PHE A 65 -11.24 -10.43 -2.89
N ILE A 66 -11.41 -10.52 -4.20
CA ILE A 66 -11.88 -9.43 -5.05
C ILE A 66 -13.42 -9.34 -4.98
N SER A 67 -13.92 -8.19 -4.54
CA SER A 67 -15.36 -7.95 -4.36
C SER A 67 -16.07 -7.64 -5.69
N TYR A 68 -15.46 -6.81 -6.55
CA TYR A 68 -16.05 -6.40 -7.81
C TYR A 68 -15.03 -6.37 -8.94
N ARG A 69 -15.51 -6.60 -10.17
CA ARG A 69 -14.71 -6.64 -11.40
C ARG A 69 -15.36 -5.68 -12.42
N LEU A 70 -14.64 -4.64 -12.79
CA LEU A 70 -15.05 -3.63 -13.76
C LEU A 70 -14.05 -3.65 -14.92
N PHE A 71 -14.57 -3.70 -16.14
CA PHE A 71 -13.76 -3.84 -17.35
C PHE A 71 -13.83 -2.57 -18.20
N ARG A 72 -13.27 -2.63 -19.41
CA ARG A 72 -13.21 -1.51 -20.36
C ARG A 72 -14.56 -0.83 -20.60
N ASP A 73 -15.65 -1.59 -20.64
CA ASP A 73 -17.01 -1.10 -20.83
C ASP A 73 -17.50 -0.17 -19.71
N ALA A 74 -16.97 -0.31 -18.50
CA ALA A 74 -17.24 0.58 -17.38
C ALA A 74 -16.38 1.86 -17.37
N THR A 75 -15.38 1.97 -18.25
CA THR A 75 -14.53 3.16 -18.36
C THR A 75 -15.16 4.22 -19.27
N ARG A 76 -14.79 5.49 -19.05
CA ARG A 76 -15.12 6.59 -19.96
C ARG A 76 -13.99 6.77 -20.97
N TYR A 77 -14.30 6.76 -22.25
CA TYR A 77 -13.32 7.07 -23.28
C TYR A 77 -13.27 8.58 -23.52
N MET A 78 -12.15 9.22 -23.19
CA MET A 78 -11.96 10.67 -23.24
C MET A 78 -10.55 11.00 -23.76
N ASP A 79 -10.47 11.85 -24.78
CA ASP A 79 -9.20 12.31 -25.37
C ASP A 79 -8.24 11.15 -25.73
N GLY A 80 -8.78 10.04 -26.26
CA GLY A 80 -7.99 8.86 -26.62
C GLY A 80 -7.63 7.92 -25.46
N HIS A 81 -8.03 8.26 -24.23
CA HIS A 81 -7.68 7.51 -23.02
C HIS A 81 -8.92 6.89 -22.36
N HIS A 82 -8.73 5.72 -21.76
CA HIS A 82 -9.73 5.11 -20.89
C HIS A 82 -9.58 5.68 -19.48
N VAL A 83 -10.62 6.35 -19.01
CA VAL A 83 -10.67 7.02 -17.70
C VAL A 83 -11.66 6.28 -16.79
N LYS A 84 -11.22 6.01 -15.56
CA LYS A 84 -11.96 5.35 -14.50
C LYS A 84 -12.60 6.40 -13.62
N ASP A 85 -13.87 6.66 -13.87
CA ASP A 85 -14.63 7.65 -13.12
C ASP A 85 -15.09 7.07 -11.78
N ILE A 86 -14.44 7.46 -10.68
CA ILE A 86 -14.79 6.92 -9.36
C ILE A 86 -16.14 7.43 -8.84
N SER A 87 -16.68 8.53 -9.39
CA SER A 87 -18.00 9.04 -8.99
C SER A 87 -19.13 8.04 -9.29
N CYS A 88 -18.91 7.17 -10.28
CA CYS A 88 -19.84 6.11 -10.66
C CYS A 88 -19.80 4.87 -9.75
N LEU A 89 -18.86 4.79 -8.80
CA LEU A 89 -18.71 3.62 -7.93
C LEU A 89 -19.70 3.57 -6.78
N ASN A 90 -20.47 4.64 -6.55
CA ASN A 90 -21.36 4.78 -5.39
C ASN A 90 -20.61 4.50 -4.08
N ARG A 91 -19.43 5.10 -3.93
CA ARG A 91 -18.58 5.07 -2.74
C ARG A 91 -18.16 6.50 -2.42
N ASP A 92 -17.96 6.78 -1.15
CA ASP A 92 -17.44 8.07 -0.71
C ASP A 92 -16.00 8.27 -1.25
N PRO A 93 -15.74 9.28 -2.10
CA PRO A 93 -14.40 9.55 -2.61
C PRO A 93 -13.36 9.79 -1.51
N ALA A 94 -13.74 10.24 -0.32
CA ALA A 94 -12.81 10.40 0.80
C ALA A 94 -12.24 9.04 1.29
N ARG A 95 -12.84 7.92 0.88
CA ARG A 95 -12.46 6.55 1.29
C ARG A 95 -12.12 5.64 0.11
N VAL A 96 -11.86 6.21 -1.06
CA VAL A 96 -11.50 5.47 -2.28
C VAL A 96 -10.05 5.75 -2.66
N VAL A 97 -9.27 4.69 -2.85
CA VAL A 97 -7.90 4.78 -3.39
C VAL A 97 -7.85 4.04 -4.72
N VAL A 98 -7.33 4.68 -5.76
CA VAL A 98 -7.10 4.10 -7.08
C VAL A 98 -5.61 3.86 -7.26
N VAL A 99 -5.22 2.65 -7.63
CA VAL A 99 -3.84 2.30 -7.96
C VAL A 99 -3.80 1.91 -9.43
N ASP A 100 -3.03 2.68 -10.20
CA ASP A 100 -2.89 2.50 -11.63
C ASP A 100 -1.44 2.72 -12.05
N CYS A 101 -1.08 2.27 -13.26
CA CYS A 101 0.20 2.63 -13.87
C CYS A 101 0.11 3.90 -14.74
N LYS A 102 -1.10 4.36 -15.08
CA LYS A 102 -1.36 5.55 -15.92
C LYS A 102 -2.07 6.63 -15.11
N LYS A 103 -1.51 7.85 -15.09
CA LYS A 103 -2.14 9.00 -14.40
C LYS A 103 -3.45 9.43 -15.08
N GLU A 104 -3.54 9.22 -16.39
CA GLU A 104 -4.71 9.54 -17.21
C GLU A 104 -5.94 8.71 -16.78
N ALA A 105 -5.72 7.51 -16.24
CA ALA A 105 -6.79 6.61 -15.84
C ALA A 105 -7.64 7.19 -14.69
N PHE A 106 -7.07 8.03 -13.82
CA PHE A 106 -7.80 8.65 -12.71
C PHE A 106 -7.81 10.19 -12.82
N ARG A 107 -7.67 10.73 -14.04
CA ARG A 107 -7.60 12.19 -14.27
C ARG A 107 -8.82 12.98 -13.80
N LEU A 108 -10.00 12.34 -13.68
CA LEU A 108 -11.20 12.98 -13.16
C LEU A 108 -11.15 13.15 -11.63
N GLN A 109 -10.35 12.34 -10.94
CA GLN A 109 -10.17 12.38 -9.49
C GLN A 109 -8.67 12.21 -9.14
N PRO A 110 -7.83 13.20 -9.48
CA PRO A 110 -6.36 13.09 -9.40
C PRO A 110 -5.84 12.81 -7.98
N TYR A 111 -6.55 13.33 -6.95
CA TYR A 111 -6.18 13.17 -5.55
C TYR A 111 -6.55 11.80 -4.94
N ASN A 112 -7.23 10.95 -5.70
CA ASN A 112 -7.57 9.59 -5.29
C ASN A 112 -6.59 8.55 -5.83
N GLY A 113 -5.66 8.95 -6.70
CA GLY A 113 -4.81 8.03 -7.44
C GLY A 113 -3.38 7.93 -6.92
N VAL A 114 -2.85 6.71 -6.95
CA VAL A 114 -1.42 6.40 -6.79
C VAL A 114 -0.94 5.80 -8.10
N ALA A 115 -0.12 6.55 -8.83
CA ALA A 115 0.51 6.07 -10.05
C ALA A 115 1.77 5.26 -9.70
N LEU A 116 1.76 3.97 -10.03
CA LEU A 116 2.92 3.11 -9.92
C LEU A 116 3.71 3.10 -11.23
N ARG A 117 5.00 2.81 -11.13
CA ARG A 117 5.77 2.43 -12.31
C ARG A 117 5.18 1.16 -12.93
N PRO A 118 4.90 1.14 -14.24
CA PRO A 118 4.46 -0.06 -14.93
C PRO A 118 5.46 -1.19 -14.68
N TRP A 119 4.96 -2.35 -14.27
CA TRP A 119 5.80 -3.51 -14.06
C TRP A 119 6.20 -4.13 -15.41
N ASP A 120 7.49 -4.43 -15.53
CA ASP A 120 8.15 -4.94 -16.73
C ASP A 120 8.27 -6.48 -16.74
N GLY A 121 7.73 -7.15 -15.73
CA GLY A 121 7.86 -8.60 -15.58
C GLY A 121 9.05 -9.04 -14.70
N ASN A 122 9.82 -8.14 -14.11
CA ASN A 122 10.93 -8.52 -13.23
C ASN A 122 10.47 -9.34 -12.00
N SER A 123 11.09 -10.51 -11.78
CA SER A 123 10.77 -11.42 -10.66
C SER A 123 11.26 -10.93 -9.30
N ASP A 124 12.23 -10.01 -9.26
CA ASP A 124 12.77 -9.44 -8.01
C ASP A 124 12.02 -8.18 -7.56
N ASP A 125 10.94 -7.81 -8.27
CA ASP A 125 10.09 -6.66 -7.92
C ASP A 125 9.50 -6.82 -6.50
N ARG A 126 9.54 -5.72 -5.73
CA ARG A 126 9.03 -5.63 -4.36
C ARG A 126 7.95 -4.58 -4.19
N VAL A 127 7.50 -3.95 -5.28
CA VAL A 127 6.63 -2.77 -5.24
C VAL A 127 5.27 -3.12 -4.63
N LEU A 128 4.72 -4.31 -4.89
CA LEU A 128 3.45 -4.71 -4.28
C LEU A 128 3.55 -4.91 -2.76
N LEU A 129 4.72 -5.28 -2.24
CA LEU A 129 4.94 -5.39 -0.79
C LEU A 129 4.98 -4.00 -0.15
N ASP A 130 5.73 -3.07 -0.75
CA ASP A 130 5.79 -1.68 -0.27
C ASP A 130 4.41 -0.99 -0.38
N LEU A 131 3.66 -1.24 -1.47
CA LEU A 131 2.28 -0.77 -1.63
C LEU A 131 1.34 -1.34 -0.56
N SER A 132 1.47 -2.62 -0.24
CA SER A 132 0.65 -3.27 0.79
C SER A 132 0.88 -2.64 2.16
N ALA A 133 2.14 -2.37 2.51
CA ALA A 133 2.48 -1.66 3.74
C ALA A 133 1.88 -0.25 3.76
N PHE A 134 2.01 0.50 2.66
CA PHE A 134 1.45 1.84 2.52
C PHE A 134 -0.06 1.88 2.73
N LEU A 135 -0.80 1.06 2.00
CA LEU A 135 -2.27 1.00 2.08
C LEU A 135 -2.73 0.49 3.45
N LYS A 136 -2.02 -0.48 4.04
CA LYS A 136 -2.31 -0.97 5.38
C LYS A 136 -2.14 0.13 6.43
N THR A 137 -1.08 0.94 6.34
CA THR A 137 -0.88 2.07 7.26
C THR A 137 -1.98 3.12 7.14
N ILE A 138 -2.44 3.44 5.92
CA ILE A 138 -3.58 4.36 5.73
C ILE A 138 -4.83 3.83 6.42
N ALA A 139 -5.15 2.53 6.24
CA ALA A 139 -6.33 1.92 6.84
C ALA A 139 -6.26 1.87 8.38
N LEU A 140 -5.10 1.51 8.93
CA LEU A 140 -4.93 1.34 10.38
C LEU A 140 -4.85 2.67 11.15
N ASN A 141 -4.37 3.74 10.51
CA ASN A 141 -4.29 5.06 11.14
C ASN A 141 -5.64 5.79 11.19
N GLY A 142 -6.72 5.21 10.64
CA GLY A 142 -8.06 5.79 10.73
C GLY A 142 -8.20 7.14 10.03
N VAL A 143 -7.49 7.32 8.90
CA VAL A 143 -7.54 8.56 8.12
C VAL A 143 -8.97 8.83 7.64
N GLU A 144 -9.50 10.00 7.97
CA GLU A 144 -10.88 10.39 7.64
C GLU A 144 -11.04 10.66 6.13
N ASP A 145 -10.07 11.34 5.52
CA ASP A 145 -10.00 11.60 4.08
C ASP A 145 -8.64 11.20 3.50
N VAL A 146 -8.62 10.12 2.72
CA VAL A 146 -7.40 9.57 2.13
C VAL A 146 -6.73 10.53 1.16
N ARG A 147 -7.49 11.45 0.55
CA ARG A 147 -6.96 12.38 -0.47
C ARG A 147 -5.89 13.30 0.09
N THR A 148 -6.02 13.68 1.36
CA THR A 148 -5.02 14.52 2.06
C THR A 148 -3.65 13.83 2.13
N VAL A 149 -3.66 12.52 2.40
CA VAL A 149 -2.45 11.70 2.46
C VAL A 149 -1.90 11.48 1.06
N LEU A 150 -2.76 11.11 0.10
CA LEU A 150 -2.35 10.85 -1.27
C LEU A 150 -1.78 12.09 -1.96
N GLU A 151 -2.38 13.26 -1.75
CA GLU A 151 -1.88 14.54 -2.28
C GLU A 151 -0.47 14.86 -1.77
N HIS A 152 -0.21 14.63 -0.47
CA HIS A 152 1.13 14.80 0.10
C HIS A 152 2.17 13.94 -0.63
N TYR A 153 1.84 12.66 -0.88
CA TYR A 153 2.75 11.73 -1.54
C TYR A 153 2.80 11.91 -3.07
N ALA A 154 1.78 12.51 -3.68
CA ALA A 154 1.74 12.76 -5.12
C ALA A 154 2.75 13.83 -5.59
N LEU A 155 3.26 14.65 -4.66
CA LEU A 155 4.33 15.63 -4.91
C LEU A 155 5.72 14.98 -5.02
N GLU A 156 5.87 13.74 -4.53
CA GLU A 156 7.12 13.00 -4.54
C GLU A 156 7.30 12.26 -5.87
N ASP A 157 8.55 12.07 -6.31
CA ASP A 157 8.85 11.32 -7.54
C ASP A 157 8.46 9.83 -7.44
N ASP A 158 8.70 9.22 -6.27
CA ASP A 158 8.29 7.87 -5.93
C ASP A 158 7.56 7.87 -4.57
N PRO A 159 6.22 7.80 -4.55
CA PRO A 159 5.43 7.92 -3.33
C PRO A 159 5.72 6.77 -2.33
N LEU A 160 6.02 5.57 -2.83
CA LEU A 160 6.29 4.41 -2.00
C LEU A 160 7.68 4.47 -1.37
N ALA A 161 8.67 4.95 -2.13
CA ALA A 161 10.01 5.19 -1.59
C ALA A 161 9.99 6.27 -0.49
N ALA A 162 9.28 7.39 -0.73
CA ALA A 162 9.12 8.46 0.24
C ALA A 162 8.40 7.97 1.52
N PHE A 163 7.38 7.13 1.37
CA PHE A 163 6.71 6.49 2.50
C PHE A 163 7.66 5.61 3.32
N LYS A 164 8.44 4.75 2.66
CA LYS A 164 9.39 3.84 3.31
C LYS A 164 10.45 4.62 4.10
N GLN A 165 11.02 5.66 3.51
CA GLN A 165 11.97 6.54 4.19
C GLN A 165 11.36 7.19 5.44
N ARG A 166 10.10 7.64 5.34
CA ARG A 166 9.39 8.25 6.48
C ARG A 166 9.13 7.23 7.59
N GLN A 167 8.75 6.00 7.27
CA GLN A 167 8.59 4.93 8.26
C GLN A 167 9.91 4.60 8.97
N SER A 168 10.98 4.37 8.20
CA SER A 168 12.30 4.08 8.80
C SER A 168 12.80 5.21 9.69
N ARG A 169 12.53 6.47 9.34
CA ARG A 169 12.87 7.62 10.19
C ARG A 169 12.10 7.59 11.52
N LEU A 170 10.79 7.36 11.48
CA LEU A 170 9.96 7.28 12.68
C LEU A 170 10.39 6.13 13.61
N GLU A 171 10.73 4.97 13.04
CA GLU A 171 11.24 3.82 13.79
C GLU A 171 12.59 4.12 14.48
N GLN A 172 13.50 4.80 13.77
CA GLN A 172 14.78 5.22 14.34
C GLN A 172 14.59 6.21 15.50
N GLU A 173 13.70 7.19 15.34
CA GLU A 173 13.38 8.16 16.38
C GLU A 173 12.77 7.47 17.61
N GLU A 174 11.87 6.50 17.41
CA GLU A 174 11.28 5.72 18.50
C GLU A 174 12.33 4.87 19.24
N GLN A 175 13.20 4.18 18.50
CA GLN A 175 14.29 3.39 19.08
C GLN A 175 15.25 4.25 19.88
N GLN A 176 15.58 5.46 19.41
CA GLN A 176 16.42 6.41 20.13
C GLN A 176 15.75 6.85 21.43
N ARG A 177 14.47 7.23 21.40
CA ARG A 177 13.70 7.61 22.60
C ARG A 177 13.65 6.48 23.62
N LEU A 178 13.38 5.25 23.18
CA LEU A 178 13.37 4.07 24.06
C LEU A 178 14.76 3.81 24.67
N ALA A 179 15.83 3.96 23.89
CA ALA A 179 17.20 3.82 24.37
C ALA A 179 17.55 4.90 25.41
N GLU A 180 17.15 6.15 25.19
CA GLU A 180 17.34 7.26 26.14
C GLU A 180 16.59 7.03 27.45
N LEU A 181 15.30 6.65 27.37
CA LEU A 181 14.50 6.28 28.53
C LEU A 181 15.14 5.12 29.30
N SER A 182 15.66 4.10 28.60
CA SER A 182 16.34 2.97 29.23
C SER A 182 17.64 3.37 29.95
N LYS A 183 18.41 4.32 29.38
CA LYS A 183 19.64 4.85 29.99
C LYS A 183 19.33 5.71 31.22
N SER A 184 18.32 6.58 31.12
CA SER A 184 17.84 7.39 32.26
C SER A 184 17.34 6.50 33.41
N ASN A 185 16.57 5.46 33.10
CA ASN A 185 16.07 4.53 34.11
C ASN A 185 17.21 3.75 34.78
N LYS A 186 18.23 3.30 34.02
CA LYS A 186 19.45 2.68 34.56
C LYS A 186 20.24 3.62 35.47
N GLN A 187 20.37 4.90 35.10
CA GLN A 187 21.02 5.91 35.95
C GLN A 187 20.24 6.11 37.26
N ASN A 188 18.92 6.30 37.21
CA ASN A 188 18.08 6.45 38.40
C ASN A 188 18.15 5.23 39.33
N LEU A 189 18.14 4.01 38.78
CA LEU A 189 18.32 2.77 39.55
C LEU A 189 19.70 2.71 40.21
N PHE A 190 20.76 3.12 39.50
CA PHE A 190 22.12 3.20 40.05
C PHE A 190 22.20 4.17 41.23
N PHE A 191 21.64 5.38 41.10
CA PHE A 191 21.64 6.36 42.19
C PHE A 191 20.83 5.90 43.41
N SER A 192 19.68 5.24 43.22
CA SER A 192 18.89 4.71 44.35
C SER A 192 19.62 3.58 45.12
N SER A 193 20.42 2.78 44.42
CA SER A 193 21.21 1.68 44.99
C SER A 193 22.41 2.16 45.83
N LEU A 194 22.89 3.38 45.57
CA LEU A 194 23.96 4.02 46.34
C LEU A 194 23.44 4.66 47.62
N THR A 195 22.23 5.24 47.60
CA THR A 195 21.59 5.84 48.78
C THR A 195 21.17 4.81 49.83
N SER A 196 20.87 3.56 49.45
CA SER A 196 20.52 2.49 50.39
C SER A 196 21.74 1.88 51.11
N ARG A 197 22.97 2.16 50.66
CA ARG A 197 24.21 1.67 51.29
C ARG A 197 24.84 2.65 52.29
N LEU A 198 24.29 3.86 52.46
CA LEU A 198 24.89 4.91 53.28
C LEU A 198 24.23 5.14 54.65
N TRP A 199 23.26 4.31 55.07
CA TRP A 199 22.78 4.33 56.46
C TRP A 199 23.49 3.28 57.32
N PRO A 200 24.32 3.68 58.30
CA PRO A 200 24.85 2.74 59.27
C PRO A 200 23.72 2.32 60.20
N ARG A 201 23.47 1.01 60.26
CA ARG A 201 22.58 0.38 61.25
C ARG A 201 23.21 0.58 62.63
N SER A 202 22.87 1.67 63.30
CA SER A 202 23.31 1.98 64.66
C SER A 202 22.84 0.85 65.59
N LYS A 203 23.81 0.18 66.22
CA LYS A 203 23.57 -0.78 67.30
C LYS A 203 22.80 -0.07 68.42
N GLN A 204 21.73 -0.69 68.89
CA GLN A 204 21.11 -0.35 70.18
C GLN A 204 21.31 -1.51 71.17
N PRO A 205 21.41 -1.19 72.47
CA PRO A 205 22.08 -1.99 73.50
C PRO A 205 21.32 -3.25 73.93
#